data_AF-A0A0D8HKG1-F1
#
_entry.id   AF-A0A0D8HKG1-F1
#
_cell.length_a   1.000
_cell.length_b   1.000
_cell.length_c   1.000
_cell.angle_alpha   90.00
_cell.angle_beta   90.00
_cell.angle_gamma   90.00
#
_symmetry.space_group_name_H-M   'P 1'
#
loop_
_entity.id
_entity.type
_entity.pdbx_description
1 polymer ?
#
loop_
_entity_poly.entity_id
_entity_poly.type
_entity_poly.pdbx_seq_one_letter_code
_entity_poly.pdbx_strand_id
1 'polypeptide(L)'
;MPKRQTLDSQQKSKRATNFFTFPDPVNEVAARSVALGVVIMVVLIITTHNRLLFIPLCYGFIARLAAGPKISILGQIATKLVAPNLPNHEKLVAGKPKRFAQGIGVVFSIAAAIAALATHSVLPSQIILALLGIAAALEAFFSYCLGCKAFALLFRFGIVTYNDCPSCVVQYAK
;
A
#
# COMPACT_ATOMS: atom_id res chain seq x y z
N MET A 1 -26.96 -0.27 37.51
CA MET A 1 -25.59 -0.09 36.98
C MET A 1 -25.36 -0.73 35.58
N PRO A 2 -26.15 -0.45 34.51
CA PRO A 2 -25.93 -1.04 33.18
C PRO A 2 -25.17 -0.14 32.16
N LYS A 3 -25.01 1.16 32.43
CA LYS A 3 -24.52 2.16 31.45
C LYS A 3 -22.98 2.15 31.24
N ARG A 4 -22.21 1.54 32.16
CA ARG A 4 -20.74 1.48 32.07
C ARG A 4 -20.26 0.39 31.11
N GLN A 5 -20.95 -0.75 31.07
CA GLN A 5 -20.60 -1.88 30.20
C GLN A 5 -20.84 -1.60 28.70
N THR A 6 -21.83 -0.75 28.37
CA THR A 6 -22.09 -0.34 26.98
C THR A 6 -21.06 0.67 26.46
N LEU A 7 -20.51 1.53 27.31
CA LEU A 7 -19.45 2.48 26.93
C LEU A 7 -18.11 1.78 26.68
N ASP A 8 -17.72 0.82 27.51
CA ASP A 8 -16.47 0.06 27.33
C ASP A 8 -16.49 -0.83 26.07
N SER A 9 -17.64 -1.43 25.74
CA SER A 9 -17.81 -2.22 24.51
C SER A 9 -17.82 -1.36 23.25
N GLN A 10 -18.48 -0.19 23.27
CA GLN A 10 -18.44 0.79 22.18
C GLN A 10 -17.04 1.39 21.99
N GLN A 11 -16.30 1.63 23.07
CA GLN A 11 -14.94 2.18 23.02
C GLN A 11 -13.91 1.15 22.55
N LYS A 12 -14.04 -0.13 22.94
CA LYS A 12 -13.21 -1.24 22.44
C LYS A 12 -13.45 -1.48 20.95
N SER A 13 -14.71 -1.41 20.49
CA SER A 13 -15.05 -1.46 19.06
C SER A 13 -14.48 -0.27 18.28
N LYS A 14 -14.58 0.97 18.80
CA LYS A 14 -13.93 2.16 18.22
C LYS A 14 -12.40 2.07 18.20
N ARG A 15 -11.76 1.52 19.23
CA ARG A 15 -10.30 1.31 19.27
C ARG A 15 -9.84 0.24 18.30
N ALA A 16 -10.57 -0.87 18.18
CA ALA A 16 -10.25 -1.95 17.24
C ALA A 16 -10.43 -1.49 15.78
N THR A 17 -11.50 -0.76 15.48
CA THR A 17 -11.71 -0.15 14.15
C THR A 17 -10.64 0.89 13.80
N ASN A 18 -10.19 1.69 14.76
CA ASN A 18 -9.08 2.64 14.56
C ASN A 18 -7.72 1.98 14.27
N PHE A 19 -7.51 0.74 14.72
CA PHE A 19 -6.27 0.02 14.45
C PHE A 19 -6.17 -0.46 12.99
N PHE A 20 -7.28 -0.94 12.42
CA PHE A 20 -7.41 -1.32 11.00
C PHE A 20 -7.83 -0.15 10.09
N THR A 21 -7.75 1.08 10.58
CA THR A 21 -7.98 2.26 9.75
C THR A 21 -6.66 2.66 9.09
N PHE A 22 -6.68 2.70 7.76
CA PHE A 22 -5.56 3.18 6.96
C PHE A 22 -5.35 4.68 7.27
N PRO A 23 -4.11 5.12 7.57
CA PRO A 23 -3.87 6.50 7.93
C PRO A 23 -4.21 7.45 6.78
N ASP A 24 -4.78 8.61 7.14
CA ASP A 24 -5.03 9.73 6.24
C ASP A 24 -4.81 11.02 7.06
N PRO A 25 -3.85 11.90 6.70
CA PRO A 25 -2.93 11.82 5.55
C PRO A 25 -1.78 10.81 5.72
N VAL A 26 -1.10 10.49 4.63
CA VAL A 26 0.09 9.62 4.60
C VAL A 26 1.33 10.35 4.11
N ASN A 27 2.49 9.91 4.60
CA ASN A 27 3.79 10.46 4.21
C ASN A 27 4.29 9.85 2.89
N GLU A 28 4.52 10.69 1.89
CA GLU A 28 5.02 10.28 0.57
C GLU A 28 6.44 9.72 0.64
N VAL A 29 7.33 10.30 1.45
CA VAL A 29 8.72 9.83 1.60
C VAL A 29 8.77 8.43 2.21
N ALA A 30 7.93 8.19 3.22
CA ALA A 30 7.77 6.85 3.78
C ALA A 30 7.21 5.87 2.72
N ALA A 31 6.23 6.29 1.91
CA ALA A 31 5.69 5.46 0.84
C ALA A 31 6.75 5.09 -0.21
N ARG A 32 7.62 6.03 -0.60
CA ARG A 32 8.74 5.77 -1.52
C ARG A 32 9.74 4.77 -0.96
N SER A 33 10.04 4.89 0.33
CA SER A 33 10.94 3.96 1.03
C SER A 33 10.37 2.53 1.06
N VAL A 34 9.05 2.39 1.27
CA VAL A 34 8.37 1.09 1.14
C VAL A 34 8.42 0.59 -0.30
N ALA A 35 8.21 1.45 -1.29
CA ALA A 35 8.28 1.09 -2.70
C ALA A 35 9.67 0.56 -3.10
N LEU A 36 10.75 1.16 -2.59
CA LEU A 36 12.12 0.63 -2.74
C LEU A 36 12.25 -0.78 -2.18
N GLY A 37 11.74 -1.03 -0.97
CA GLY A 37 11.76 -2.37 -0.39
C GLY A 37 10.98 -3.40 -1.21
N VAL A 38 9.87 -2.99 -1.86
CA VAL A 38 9.14 -3.85 -2.82
C VAL A 38 10.00 -4.14 -4.05
N VAL A 39 10.67 -3.14 -4.63
CA VAL A 39 11.58 -3.34 -5.78
C VAL A 39 12.67 -4.35 -5.45
N ILE A 40 13.33 -4.20 -4.29
CA ILE A 40 14.35 -5.14 -3.82
C ILE A 40 13.76 -6.55 -3.71
N MET A 41 12.58 -6.68 -3.11
CA MET A 41 11.95 -7.99 -2.93
C MET A 41 11.56 -8.63 -4.26
N VAL A 42 11.07 -7.85 -5.22
CA VAL A 42 10.79 -8.31 -6.58
C VAL A 42 12.06 -8.80 -7.27
N VAL A 43 13.13 -8.02 -7.23
CA VAL A 43 14.44 -8.41 -7.81
C VAL A 43 14.93 -9.72 -7.18
N LEU A 44 14.86 -9.84 -5.86
CA LEU A 44 15.26 -11.07 -5.15
C LEU A 44 14.42 -12.27 -5.58
N ILE A 45 13.10 -12.13 -5.73
CA ILE A 45 12.25 -13.23 -6.20
C ILE A 45 12.63 -13.65 -7.63
N ILE A 46 12.89 -12.68 -8.51
CA ILE A 46 13.25 -12.95 -9.91
C ILE A 46 14.61 -13.65 -10.01
N THR A 47 15.61 -13.21 -9.24
CA THR A 47 16.97 -13.76 -9.34
C THR A 47 17.14 -15.09 -8.62
N THR A 48 16.51 -15.25 -7.44
CA THR A 48 16.64 -16.47 -6.65
C THR A 48 15.63 -17.55 -7.05
N HIS A 49 14.56 -17.17 -7.77
CA HIS A 49 13.42 -18.02 -8.09
C HIS A 49 12.77 -18.70 -6.87
N ASN A 50 13.03 -18.18 -5.65
CA ASN A 50 12.59 -18.83 -4.43
C ASN A 50 11.13 -18.43 -4.12
N ARG A 51 10.24 -19.42 -4.26
CA ARG A 51 8.79 -19.27 -4.06
C ARG A 51 8.41 -18.81 -2.64
N LEU A 52 9.25 -19.05 -1.64
CA LEU A 52 8.95 -18.62 -0.26
C LEU A 52 8.94 -17.10 -0.13
N LEU A 53 9.64 -16.36 -1.00
CA LEU A 53 9.65 -14.89 -0.96
C LEU A 53 8.30 -14.26 -1.39
N PHE A 54 7.39 -15.01 -2.02
CA PHE A 54 6.03 -14.52 -2.25
C PHE A 54 5.25 -14.32 -0.94
N ILE A 55 5.56 -15.10 0.11
CA ILE A 55 4.90 -14.98 1.42
C ILE A 55 5.11 -13.58 2.01
N PRO A 56 6.36 -13.09 2.25
CA PRO A 56 6.56 -11.75 2.79
C PRO A 56 6.10 -10.64 1.84
N LEU A 57 6.15 -10.86 0.51
CA LEU A 57 5.66 -9.89 -0.47
C LEU A 57 4.14 -9.69 -0.35
N CYS A 58 3.36 -10.77 -0.45
CA CYS A 58 1.90 -10.75 -0.35
C CYS A 58 1.46 -10.27 1.03
N TYR A 59 2.05 -10.81 2.10
CA TYR A 59 1.80 -10.38 3.47
C TYR A 59 2.03 -8.87 3.62
N GLY A 60 3.15 -8.36 3.07
CA GLY A 60 3.49 -6.94 3.12
C GLY A 60 2.41 -6.06 2.51
N PHE A 61 1.86 -6.42 1.34
CA PHE A 61 0.79 -5.67 0.68
C PHE A 61 -0.55 -5.78 1.43
N ILE A 62 -0.92 -6.97 1.88
CA ILE A 62 -2.17 -7.21 2.63
C ILE A 62 -2.16 -6.45 3.95
N ALA A 63 -1.06 -6.53 4.71
CA ALA A 63 -0.91 -5.81 5.97
C ALA A 63 -1.02 -4.29 5.78
N ARG A 64 -0.41 -3.75 4.72
CA ARG A 64 -0.49 -2.32 4.37
C ARG A 64 -1.89 -1.91 3.93
N LEU A 65 -2.61 -2.75 3.18
CA LEU A 65 -3.99 -2.47 2.80
C LEU A 65 -4.92 -2.44 4.03
N ALA A 66 -4.74 -3.40 4.93
CA ALA A 66 -5.59 -3.59 6.11
C ALA A 66 -5.35 -2.54 7.20
N ALA A 67 -4.11 -2.14 7.46
CA ALA A 67 -3.80 -1.26 8.61
C ALA A 67 -2.73 -0.19 8.32
N GLY A 68 -2.32 -0.04 7.07
CA GLY A 68 -1.26 0.88 6.69
C GLY A 68 0.12 0.47 7.22
N PRO A 69 1.03 1.43 7.47
CA PRO A 69 2.39 1.16 7.94
C PRO A 69 2.46 0.62 9.37
N LYS A 70 1.34 0.59 10.12
CA LYS A 70 1.32 0.18 11.54
C LYS A 70 1.66 -1.30 11.74
N ILE A 71 1.21 -2.17 10.83
CA ILE A 71 1.40 -3.63 10.95
C ILE A 71 2.57 -4.13 10.10
N SER A 72 2.83 -3.52 8.95
CA SER A 72 3.92 -3.95 8.08
C SER A 72 5.29 -3.57 8.68
N ILE A 73 6.15 -4.55 8.96
CA ILE A 73 7.52 -4.32 9.46
C ILE A 73 8.29 -3.34 8.56
N LEU A 74 8.15 -3.50 7.24
CA LEU A 74 8.78 -2.62 6.26
C LEU A 74 8.17 -1.20 6.31
N GLY A 75 6.86 -1.10 6.52
CA GLY A 75 6.17 0.17 6.73
C GLY A 75 6.61 0.89 8.00
N GLN A 76 6.86 0.16 9.09
CA GLN A 76 7.38 0.73 10.33
C GLN A 76 8.82 1.22 10.18
N ILE A 77 9.69 0.43 9.53
CA ILE A 77 11.08 0.85 9.26
C ILE A 77 11.08 2.10 8.37
N ALA A 78 10.29 2.09 7.29
CA ALA A 78 10.17 3.22 6.38
C ALA A 78 9.68 4.50 7.07
N THR A 79 8.69 4.39 7.97
CA THR A 79 8.10 5.56 8.64
C THR A 79 8.90 6.06 9.84
N LYS A 80 9.45 5.15 10.65
CA LYS A 80 10.13 5.50 11.91
C LYS A 80 11.63 5.70 11.77
N LEU A 81 12.26 5.06 10.78
CA LEU A 81 13.71 5.03 10.66
C LEU A 81 14.21 5.68 9.37
N VAL A 82 13.51 5.51 8.25
CA VAL A 82 13.99 6.05 6.96
C VAL A 82 13.47 7.48 6.75
N ALA A 83 12.14 7.68 6.75
CA ALA A 83 11.52 8.97 6.50
C ALA A 83 12.05 10.14 7.35
N PRO A 84 12.29 10.02 8.67
CA PRO A 84 12.81 11.15 9.47
C PRO A 84 14.25 11.54 9.13
N ASN A 85 15.02 10.65 8.48
CA ASN A 85 16.40 10.90 8.10
C ASN A 85 16.55 11.49 6.68
N LEU A 86 15.45 11.66 5.94
CA LEU A 86 15.46 12.21 4.59
C LEU A 86 15.02 13.70 4.58
N PRO A 87 15.59 14.53 3.68
CA PRO A 87 15.12 15.90 3.49
C PRO A 87 13.65 15.90 3.02
N ASN A 88 12.85 16.88 3.49
CA ASN A 88 11.40 16.96 3.29
C ASN A 88 10.59 15.80 3.90
N HIS A 89 10.95 15.42 5.13
CA HIS A 89 10.33 14.33 5.90
C HIS A 89 8.80 14.44 6.10
N GLU A 90 8.15 15.57 5.83
CA GLU A 90 6.69 15.77 6.04
C GLU A 90 5.91 16.09 4.75
N LYS A 91 6.18 15.36 3.66
CA LYS A 91 5.32 15.47 2.47
C LYS A 91 4.05 14.62 2.64
N LEU A 92 2.99 15.24 3.14
CA LEU A 92 1.70 14.59 3.39
C LEU A 92 0.79 14.59 2.15
N VAL A 93 0.19 13.44 1.85
CA VAL A 93 -0.74 13.22 0.72
C VAL A 93 -1.99 12.46 1.19
N ALA A 94 -3.10 12.55 0.45
CA ALA A 94 -4.33 11.85 0.83
C ALA A 94 -4.13 10.33 0.88
N GLY A 95 -4.64 9.70 1.94
CA GLY A 95 -4.48 8.28 2.21
C GLY A 95 -5.33 7.38 1.31
N LYS A 96 -6.55 7.80 0.94
CA LYS A 96 -7.49 6.97 0.16
C LYS A 96 -6.94 6.54 -1.21
N PRO A 97 -6.34 7.43 -2.04
CA PRO A 97 -5.71 7.02 -3.30
C PRO A 97 -4.56 6.03 -3.10
N LYS A 98 -3.80 6.16 -2.00
CA LYS A 98 -2.70 5.26 -1.67
C LYS A 98 -3.20 3.89 -1.21
N ARG A 99 -4.30 3.85 -0.44
CA ARG A 99 -4.98 2.60 -0.09
C ARG A 99 -5.46 1.85 -1.34
N PHE A 100 -6.04 2.55 -2.31
CA PHE A 100 -6.43 1.97 -3.59
C PHE A 100 -5.22 1.35 -4.32
N ALA A 101 -4.10 2.09 -4.39
CA ALA A 101 -2.87 1.57 -4.97
C ALA A 101 -2.34 0.32 -4.25
N GLN A 102 -2.44 0.26 -2.91
CA GLN A 102 -2.11 -0.96 -2.15
C GLN A 102 -3.02 -2.14 -2.52
N GLY A 103 -4.30 -1.88 -2.79
CA GLY A 103 -5.25 -2.89 -3.28
C GLY A 103 -4.82 -3.52 -4.61
N ILE A 104 -4.41 -2.68 -5.57
CA ILE A 104 -3.84 -3.18 -6.85
C ILE A 104 -2.59 -4.02 -6.58
N GLY A 105 -1.70 -3.57 -5.68
CA GLY A 105 -0.52 -4.33 -5.29
C GLY A 105 -0.84 -5.71 -4.69
N VAL A 106 -1.89 -5.82 -3.86
CA VAL A 106 -2.38 -7.11 -3.36
C VAL A 106 -2.80 -8.02 -4.52
N VAL A 107 -3.61 -7.52 -5.45
CA VAL A 107 -4.07 -8.30 -6.61
C VAL A 107 -2.89 -8.81 -7.43
N PHE A 108 -1.93 -7.94 -7.76
CA PHE A 108 -0.75 -8.32 -8.55
C PHE A 108 0.16 -9.31 -7.82
N SER A 109 0.44 -9.10 -6.54
CA SER A 109 1.29 -9.99 -5.75
C SER A 109 0.67 -11.38 -5.59
N ILE A 110 -0.63 -11.46 -5.32
CA ILE A 110 -1.37 -12.73 -5.24
C ILE A 110 -1.44 -13.40 -6.61
N ALA A 111 -1.77 -12.66 -7.68
CA ALA A 111 -1.81 -13.22 -9.02
C ALA A 111 -0.45 -13.79 -9.45
N ALA A 112 0.65 -13.09 -9.15
CA ALA A 112 2.00 -13.59 -9.41
C ALA A 112 2.33 -14.84 -8.59
N ALA A 113 1.90 -14.90 -7.32
CA ALA A 113 2.08 -16.06 -6.46
C ALA A 113 1.28 -17.28 -6.96
N ILE A 114 0.01 -17.08 -7.35
CA ILE A 114 -0.83 -18.13 -7.93
C ILE A 114 -0.22 -18.61 -9.24
N ALA A 115 0.20 -17.72 -10.12
CA ALA A 115 0.85 -18.08 -11.38
C ALA A 115 2.14 -18.91 -11.15
N ALA A 116 2.92 -18.58 -10.11
CA ALA A 116 4.12 -19.34 -9.75
C ALA A 116 3.85 -20.75 -9.23
N LEU A 117 2.64 -21.01 -8.72
CA LEU A 117 2.25 -22.30 -8.15
C LEU A 117 1.39 -23.14 -9.11
N ALA A 118 0.54 -22.49 -9.90
CA ALA A 118 -0.44 -23.15 -10.76
C ALA A 118 0.12 -23.49 -12.14
N THR A 119 1.22 -22.87 -12.56
CA THR A 119 1.82 -23.11 -13.88
C THR A 119 3.17 -23.81 -13.74
N HIS A 120 3.47 -24.71 -14.69
CA HIS A 120 4.80 -25.36 -14.77
C HIS A 120 5.88 -24.42 -15.31
N SER A 121 5.52 -23.24 -15.82
CA SER A 121 6.44 -22.25 -16.36
C SER A 121 6.60 -21.05 -15.42
N VAL A 122 7.83 -20.55 -15.27
CA VAL A 122 8.07 -19.34 -14.45
C VAL A 122 7.64 -18.05 -15.12
N LEU A 123 7.45 -18.07 -16.45
CA LEU A 123 7.28 -16.87 -17.27
C LEU A 123 6.05 -16.01 -16.88
N PRO A 124 4.83 -16.57 -16.68
CA PRO A 124 3.66 -15.75 -16.34
C PRO A 124 3.82 -15.02 -15.00
N SER A 125 4.36 -15.71 -14.00
CA SER A 125 4.65 -15.11 -12.70
C SER A 125 5.66 -13.98 -12.82
N GLN A 126 6.75 -14.19 -13.57
CA GLN A 126 7.78 -13.19 -13.79
C GLN A 126 7.27 -11.95 -14.51
N ILE A 127 6.38 -12.09 -15.50
CA ILE A 127 5.79 -10.94 -16.21
C ILE A 127 4.96 -10.08 -15.25
N ILE A 128 4.08 -10.70 -14.46
CA ILE A 128 3.25 -9.98 -13.48
C ILE A 128 4.13 -9.28 -12.43
N LEU A 129 5.14 -10.00 -11.95
CA LEU A 129 6.05 -9.49 -10.93
C LEU A 129 6.94 -8.34 -11.47
N ALA A 130 7.37 -8.43 -12.72
CA ALA A 130 8.10 -7.36 -13.40
C ALA A 130 7.22 -6.11 -13.56
N LEU A 131 5.95 -6.27 -13.94
CA LEU A 131 5.00 -5.15 -14.03
C LEU A 131 4.82 -4.46 -12.67
N LEU A 132 4.66 -5.25 -11.60
CA LEU A 132 4.60 -4.76 -10.22
C LEU A 132 5.89 -4.04 -9.82
N GLY A 133 7.05 -4.62 -10.17
CA GLY A 133 8.37 -4.04 -9.90
C GLY A 133 8.60 -2.71 -10.60
N ILE A 134 8.20 -2.58 -11.87
CA ILE A 134 8.29 -1.33 -12.64
C ILE A 134 7.41 -0.25 -12.00
N ALA A 135 6.17 -0.58 -11.65
CA ALA A 135 5.27 0.35 -10.98
C ALA A 135 5.83 0.81 -9.62
N ALA A 136 6.42 -0.10 -8.84
CA ALA A 136 7.07 0.22 -7.58
C ALA A 136 8.33 1.07 -7.76
N ALA A 137 9.14 0.81 -8.80
CA ALA A 137 10.32 1.61 -9.13
C ALA A 137 9.96 3.04 -9.53
N LEU A 138 8.91 3.21 -10.34
CA LEU A 138 8.39 4.54 -10.71
C LEU A 138 7.98 5.35 -9.48
N GLU A 139 7.31 4.72 -8.51
CA GLU A 139 6.95 5.37 -7.26
C GLU A 139 8.18 5.68 -6.39
N ALA A 140 9.12 4.74 -6.27
CA ALA A 140 10.34 4.91 -5.48
C ALA A 140 11.23 6.06 -5.97
N PHE A 141 11.55 6.07 -7.27
CA PHE A 141 12.54 6.99 -7.84
C PHE A 141 11.92 8.31 -8.32
N PHE A 142 10.76 8.26 -8.98
CA PHE A 142 10.15 9.42 -9.63
C PHE A 142 8.96 10.00 -8.86
N SER A 143 8.63 9.48 -7.66
CA SER A 143 7.39 9.82 -6.96
C SER A 143 6.12 9.58 -7.81
N TYR A 144 6.21 8.69 -8.82
CA TYR A 144 5.16 8.49 -9.80
C TYR A 144 4.35 7.22 -9.49
N CYS A 145 3.25 7.38 -8.76
CA CYS A 145 2.36 6.27 -8.37
C CYS A 145 1.25 6.07 -9.40
N LEU A 146 1.34 5.01 -10.21
CA LEU A 146 0.34 4.65 -11.22
C LEU A 146 -1.06 4.44 -10.60
N GLY A 147 -1.14 3.78 -9.44
CA GLY A 147 -2.40 3.55 -8.75
C GLY A 147 -3.09 4.84 -8.33
N CYS A 148 -2.34 5.83 -7.84
CA CYS A 148 -2.91 7.14 -7.52
C CYS A 148 -3.39 7.89 -8.78
N LYS A 149 -2.68 7.78 -9.91
CA LYS A 149 -3.11 8.37 -11.19
C LYS A 149 -4.39 7.72 -11.72
N ALA A 150 -4.49 6.39 -11.64
CA ALA A 150 -5.71 5.67 -11.97
C ALA A 150 -6.88 6.12 -11.07
N PHE A 151 -6.64 6.28 -9.76
CA PHE A 151 -7.67 6.80 -8.85
C PHE A 151 -8.09 8.24 -9.19
N ALA A 152 -7.14 9.12 -9.53
CA ALA A 152 -7.44 10.48 -9.96
C ALA A 152 -8.30 10.50 -11.24
N LEU A 153 -8.08 9.55 -12.15
CA LEU A 153 -8.91 9.38 -13.35
C LEU A 153 -10.33 8.94 -12.99
N LEU A 154 -10.49 7.97 -12.07
CA LEU A 154 -11.80 7.57 -11.53
C LEU A 154 -12.54 8.75 -10.88
N PHE A 155 -11.82 9.60 -10.15
CA PHE A 155 -12.37 10.81 -9.55
C PHE A 155 -12.83 11.82 -10.62
N ARG A 156 -12.03 12.01 -11.68
CA ARG A 156 -12.37 12.92 -12.80
C ARG A 156 -13.57 12.43 -13.63
N PHE A 157 -13.77 11.12 -13.72
CA PHE A 157 -14.97 10.53 -14.34
C PHE A 157 -16.20 10.51 -13.41
N GLY A 158 -16.10 10.98 -12.17
CA GLY A 158 -17.22 11.05 -11.22
C GLY A 158 -17.60 9.70 -10.60
N ILE A 159 -16.80 8.65 -10.78
CA ILE A 159 -17.01 7.34 -10.14
C ILE A 159 -16.76 7.43 -8.63
N VAL A 160 -15.75 8.22 -8.24
CA VAL A 160 -15.46 8.54 -6.84
C VAL A 160 -15.88 9.98 -6.59
N THR A 161 -16.71 10.19 -5.57
CA THR A 161 -17.27 11.51 -5.26
C THR A 161 -16.54 12.20 -4.10
N TYR A 162 -16.84 13.48 -3.86
CA TYR A 162 -16.31 14.23 -2.71
C TYR A 162 -16.65 13.56 -1.37
N ASN A 163 -17.85 13.00 -1.24
CA ASN A 163 -18.25 12.29 -0.02
C ASN A 163 -17.34 11.10 0.28
N ASP A 164 -16.81 10.47 -0.76
CA ASP A 164 -15.89 9.33 -0.64
C ASP A 164 -14.47 9.75 -0.34
N CYS A 165 -14.05 10.98 -0.68
CA CYS A 165 -12.70 11.47 -0.36
C CYS A 165 -12.63 13.02 -0.32
N PRO A 166 -12.91 13.63 0.84
CA PRO A 166 -12.83 15.09 0.97
C PRO A 166 -11.41 15.64 0.76
N SER A 167 -10.40 14.90 1.23
CA SER A 167 -8.98 15.22 1.06
C SER A 167 -8.48 15.10 -0.38
N CYS A 168 -9.25 14.45 -1.26
CA CYS A 168 -8.88 14.27 -2.67
C CYS A 168 -9.16 15.52 -3.52
N VAL A 169 -10.14 16.36 -3.15
CA VAL A 169 -10.48 17.56 -3.92
C VAL A 169 -9.30 18.52 -3.99
N VAL A 170 -8.65 18.81 -2.86
CA VAL A 170 -7.48 19.71 -2.84
C VAL A 170 -6.30 19.18 -3.68
N GLN A 171 -6.21 17.87 -3.91
CA GLN A 171 -5.14 17.26 -4.71
C GLN A 171 -5.49 17.09 -6.20
N TYR A 172 -6.76 16.86 -6.55
CA TYR A 172 -7.17 16.47 -7.91
C TYR A 172 -8.21 17.39 -8.56
N ALA A 173 -8.71 18.44 -7.88
CA ALA A 173 -9.66 19.40 -8.44
C ALA A 173 -9.00 20.54 -9.25
N LYS A 174 -7.79 20.32 -9.76
CA LYS A 174 -7.16 21.17 -10.78
C LYS A 174 -7.38 20.56 -12.16
#